data_AF-F0W0T6-F1
#
_entry.id   AF-F0W0T6-F1
#
_cell.length_a   1.000
_cell.length_b   1.000
_cell.length_c   1.000
_cell.angle_alpha   90.00
_cell.angle_beta   90.00
_cell.angle_gamma   90.00
#
_symmetry.space_group_name_H-M   'P 1'
#
loop_
_entity.id
_entity.type
_entity.pdbx_description
1 polymer ?
#
loop_
_entity_poly.entity_id
_entity_poly.type
_entity_poly.pdbx_seq_one_letter_code
_entity_poly.pdbx_strand_id
1 'polypeptide(L)' 'MSDINSLVVQPLREFFQNSLHLFKKCTKPDRKEFYRIAGATMVGFLLMGFTGFFVKLIHIPINNILVGGGSA' A
#
# COMPACT_ATOMS: atom_id res chain seq x y z
N MET A 1 34.24 4.09 21.06
CA MET A 1 33.10 3.35 20.44
C MET A 1 31.86 3.33 21.34
N SER A 2 31.98 3.73 22.61
CA SER A 2 30.88 3.90 23.57
C SER A 2 30.07 5.20 23.36
N ASP A 3 30.70 6.24 22.80
CA ASP A 3 30.11 7.58 22.63
C ASP A 3 29.08 7.64 21.49
N ILE A 4 29.29 6.87 20.42
CA ILE A 4 28.32 6.80 19.31
C ILE A 4 27.07 6.03 19.74
N ASN A 5 27.22 5.01 20.58
CA ASN A 5 26.08 4.27 21.11
C ASN A 5 25.24 5.17 22.04
N SER A 6 25.85 5.94 22.95
CA SER A 6 25.09 6.89 23.78
C SER A 6 24.49 8.04 22.97
N LEU A 7 25.23 8.62 22.00
CA LEU A 7 24.74 9.71 21.14
C LEU A 7 23.61 9.29 20.20
N VAL A 8 23.51 8.02 19.82
CA VAL A 8 22.48 7.54 18.87
C VAL A 8 21.35 6.81 19.59
N VAL A 9 21.63 6.02 20.62
CA VAL A 9 20.62 5.21 21.33
C VAL A 9 19.75 6.08 22.25
N GLN A 10 20.31 7.10 22.90
CA GLN A 10 19.55 8.04 23.74
C GLN A 10 18.46 8.79 22.94
N PRO A 11 18.79 9.51 21.84
CA PRO A 11 17.76 10.23 21.08
C PRO A 11 16.78 9.28 20.37
N LEU A 12 17.21 8.08 19.96
CA LEU A 12 16.28 7.07 19.44
C LEU A 12 15.27 6.63 20.51
N ARG A 13 15.72 6.41 21.74
CA ARG A 13 14.85 5.99 22.84
C ARG A 13 13.83 7.10 23.19
N GLU A 14 14.27 8.35 23.24
CA GLU A 14 13.36 9.50 23.43
C GLU A 14 12.38 9.65 22.26
N PHE A 15 12.84 9.47 21.03
CA PHE A 15 11.98 9.50 19.84
C PHE A 15 10.91 8.42 19.87
N PHE A 16 11.25 7.19 20.27
CA PHE A 16 10.29 6.10 20.43
C PHE A 16 9.23 6.41 21.50
N GLN A 17 9.66 6.95 22.65
CA GLN A 17 8.73 7.33 23.71
C GLN A 17 7.79 8.46 23.26
N ASN A 18 8.31 9.47 22.57
CA ASN A 18 7.52 10.56 22.02
C ASN A 18 6.55 10.07 20.94
N SER A 19 6.98 9.17 20.05
CA SER A 19 6.14 8.55 19.02
C SER A 19 4.97 7.75 19.63
N LEU A 20 5.24 7.00 20.70
CA LEU A 20 4.22 6.27 21.46
C LEU A 20 3.23 7.22 22.14
N HIS A 21 3.71 8.33 22.70
CA HIS A 21 2.85 9.32 23.32
C HIS A 21 1.93 9.99 22.29
N LEU A 22 2.47 10.35 21.12
CA LEU A 22 1.69 10.88 20.00
C LEU A 22 0.65 9.88 19.51
N PHE A 23 1.03 8.62 19.28
CA PHE A 23 0.11 7.58 18.81
C PHE A 23 -1.05 7.30 19.79
N LYS A 24 -0.82 7.46 21.10
CA LYS A 24 -1.85 7.38 22.13
C LYS A 24 -2.76 8.61 22.17
N LYS A 25 -2.24 9.80 21.81
CA LYS A 25 -3.00 11.05 21.72
C LYS A 25 -3.90 11.10 20.48
N CYS A 26 -3.52 10.42 19.40
CA CYS A 26 -4.30 10.36 18.17
C CYS A 26 -5.69 9.74 18.41
N THR A 27 -6.73 10.37 17.85
CA THR A 27 -8.07 9.79 17.81
C THR A 27 -8.04 8.53 16.94
N LYS A 28 -8.31 7.38 17.56
CA LYS A 28 -8.39 6.11 16.84
C LYS A 28 -9.71 6.10 16.04
N PRO A 29 -9.68 5.71 14.75
CA PRO A 29 -10.88 5.67 13.94
C PRO A 29 -11.90 4.71 14.58
N ASP A 30 -13.15 5.15 14.67
CA ASP A 30 -14.21 4.29 15.17
C ASP A 30 -14.54 3.17 14.18
N ARG A 31 -15.14 2.07 14.66
CA ARG A 31 -15.53 0.93 13.80
C ARG A 31 -16.38 1.39 12.61
N LYS A 32 -17.30 2.33 12.81
CA LYS A 32 -18.17 2.84 11.74
C LYS A 32 -17.39 3.58 10.66
N GLU A 33 -16.41 4.40 11.06
CA GLU A 33 -15.56 5.14 10.14
C GLU A 33 -14.64 4.20 9.35
N PHE A 34 -14.09 3.20 10.03
CA PHE A 34 -13.26 2.17 9.40
C PHE A 34 -14.03 1.41 8.31
N TYR A 35 -15.26 0.96 8.59
CA TYR A 35 -16.07 0.27 7.57
C TYR A 35 -16.41 1.16 6.38
N ARG A 36 -16.67 2.46 6.59
CA ARG A 36 -16.94 3.40 5.49
C ARG A 36 -15.73 3.56 4.58
N ILE A 37 -14.54 3.74 5.16
CA ILE A 37 -13.29 3.88 4.41
C ILE A 37 -12.93 2.57 3.72
N ALA A 38 -12.99 1.44 4.43
CA ALA A 38 -12.72 0.12 3.88
C ALA A 38 -13.65 -0.22 2.71
N GLY A 39 -14.94 0.10 2.82
CA GLY A 39 -15.90 -0.07 1.74
C GLY A 39 -15.55 0.73 0.48
N ALA A 40 -15.21 2.02 0.64
CA ALA A 40 -14.80 2.87 -0.48
C ALA A 40 -13.51 2.35 -1.16
N THR A 41 -12.51 1.98 -0.37
CA THR A 41 -11.24 1.43 -0.87
C THR A 41 -11.44 0.09 -1.58
N MET A 42 -12.29 -0.78 -1.04
CA MET A 42 -12.59 -2.08 -1.64
C MET A 42 -13.23 -1.93 -3.02
N VAL A 43 -14.16 -0.99 -3.19
CA VAL A 43 -14.76 -0.70 -4.52
C VAL A 43 -13.70 -0.22 -5.51
N GLY A 44 -12.82 0.69 -5.09
CA GLY A 44 -11.71 1.17 -5.93
C GLY A 44 -10.76 0.05 -6.34
N PHE A 45 -10.41 -0.83 -5.40
CA PHE A 45 -9.56 -1.99 -5.68
C PHE A 45 -10.22 -2.97 -6.66
N LEU A 46 -11.52 -3.24 -6.49
CA LEU A 46 -12.26 -4.09 -7.40
C LEU A 46 -12.31 -3.51 -8.82
N LEU A 47 -12.58 -2.20 -8.96
CA LEU A 47 -12.60 -1.55 -10.28
C LEU A 47 -11.22 -1.60 -10.95
N MET A 48 -10.16 -1.23 -10.24
CA MET A 48 -8.80 -1.25 -10.80
C MET A 48 -8.33 -2.67 -11.15
N GLY A 49 -8.60 -3.63 -10.26
CA GLY A 49 -8.25 -5.04 -10.48
C GLY A 49 -9.03 -5.66 -11.64
N PHE A 50 -10.34 -5.40 -11.70
CA PHE A 50 -11.20 -5.90 -12.77
C PHE A 50 -10.80 -5.30 -14.12
N THR A 51 -10.71 -3.97 -14.23
CA THR A 51 -10.30 -3.35 -15.51
C THR A 51 -8.93 -3.85 -15.97
N GLY A 52 -7.95 -4.02 -15.08
CA GLY A 52 -6.64 -4.57 -15.43
C GLY A 52 -6.70 -6.02 -15.94
N PHE A 53 -7.56 -6.85 -15.37
CA PHE A 53 -7.76 -8.24 -15.82
C PHE A 53 -8.36 -8.30 -17.23
N PHE A 54 -9.38 -7.48 -17.52
CA PHE A 54 -10.02 -7.45 -18.84
C PHE A 54 -9.08 -6.92 -19.92
N VAL A 55 -8.33 -5.86 -19.64
CA VAL A 55 -7.32 -5.34 -20.58
C VAL A 55 -6.28 -6.42 -20.90
N LYS A 56 -5.79 -7.13 -19.87
CA LYS A 56 -4.82 -8.21 -20.07
C LYS A 56 -5.40 -9.40 -20.84
N LEU A 57 -6.64 -9.78 -20.56
CA LEU A 57 -7.34 -10.86 -21.29
C LEU A 57 -7.51 -10.54 -22.78
N ILE A 58 -7.81 -9.29 -23.14
CA ILE A 58 -7.98 -8.88 -24.54
C ILE A 58 -6.61 -8.80 -25.25
N HIS A 59 -5.58 -8.34 -24.56
CA HIS A 59 -4.25 -8.18 -25.15
C HIS A 59 -3.52 -9.50 -25.41
N ILE A 60 -3.74 -10.56 -24.62
CA ILE A 60 -3.14 -11.89 -24.84
C ILE A 60 -3.45 -12.48 -26.24
N PRO A 61 -4.72 -12.62 -26.66
CA PRO A 61 -5.04 -13.15 -27.99
C PRO A 61 -4.63 -12.19 -29.11
N ILE A 62 -4.73 -10.87 -28.90
CA ILE A 62 -4.30 -9.88 -29.88
C ILE A 62 -2.80 -9.98 -30.12
N ASN A 63 -1.99 -10.09 -29.06
CA ASN A 63 -0.54 -10.27 -29.20
C ASN A 63 -0.19 -11.61 -29.85
N ASN A 64 -0.95 -12.68 -29.56
CA ASN A 64 -0.75 -13.98 -30.20
C ASN A 64 -1.06 -13.95 -31.71
N ILE A 65 -2.13 -13.26 -32.14
CA ILE A 65 -2.48 -13.11 -33.56
C ILE A 65 -1.51 -12.18 -34.30
N LEU A 66 -1.14 -11.04 -33.69
CA LEU A 66 -0.27 -10.04 -34.33
C LEU A 66 1.18 -10.53 -34.44
N VAL A 67 1.72 -11.16 -33.38
CA VAL A 67 3.11 -11.67 -33.37
C VAL A 67 3.24 -12.99 -34.12
N GLY A 68 2.20 -13.83 -34.10
CA GLY A 68 2.15 -15.09 -34.86
C GLY A 68 1.91 -14.90 -36.36
N GLY A 69 1.25 -13.82 -36.78
CA GLY A 69 0.95 -13.51 -38.18
C GLY A 69 2.00 -12.66 -38.91
N GLY A 70 2.97 -12.05 -38.21
CA GLY A 70 4.02 -11.22 -38.80
C GLY A 70 5.33 -11.95 -39.16
N SER A 71 5.37 -13.29 -38.99
CA SER A 71 6.55 -14.13 -39.26
C SER A 71 6.33 -15.09 -40.44
N ALA A 72 5.52 -14.69 -41.41
CA ALA A 72 5.36 -15.35 -42.70
C ALA A 72 5.67 -14.36 -43.83
#